data_AF-A0A536VE22-F1
#
_entry.id   AF-A0A536VE22-F1
#
_cell.length_a   1.000
_cell.length_b   1.000
_cell.length_c   1.000
_cell.angle_alpha   90.00
_cell.angle_beta   90.00
_cell.angle_gamma   90.00
#
_symmetry.space_group_name_H-M   'P 1'
#
loop_
_entity.id
_entity.type
_entity.pdbx_description
1 polymer ?
#
loop_
_entity_poly.entity_id
_entity_poly.type
_entity_poly.pdbx_seq_one_letter_code
_entity_poly.pdbx_strand_id
1 'polypeptide(L)'
;GDERFAIAVAPLAEGFFWQEPEEQIAIEFVTETELFATSPTARRRRKQEQVSDVNALIKDLSELKEGDPVVHVNHGIGRYVGLMNIDL
;
A
#
# COMPACT_ATOMS: atom_id res chain seq x y z
N GLY A 1 -10.09 19.91 4.76
CA GLY A 1 -8.66 19.56 4.66
C GLY A 1 -8.28 19.84 3.24
N ASP A 2 -7.26 20.66 3.01
CA ASP A 2 -6.93 21.23 1.70
C ASP A 2 -6.09 20.27 0.82
N GLU A 3 -6.02 19.00 1.19
CA GLU A 3 -5.23 18.00 0.48
C GLU A 3 -5.93 17.57 -0.81
N ARG A 4 -5.21 17.68 -1.93
CA ARG A 4 -5.73 17.33 -3.28
C ARG A 4 -5.75 15.82 -3.55
N PHE A 5 -5.05 15.03 -2.75
CA PHE A 5 -4.96 13.59 -2.89
C PHE A 5 -5.22 12.92 -1.55
N ALA A 6 -5.90 11.77 -1.60
CA ALA A 6 -6.17 10.95 -0.43
C ALA A 6 -6.07 9.47 -0.81
N ILE A 7 -5.81 8.64 0.19
CA ILE A 7 -5.85 7.18 0.07
C ILE A 7 -6.99 6.69 0.96
N ALA A 8 -7.84 5.83 0.41
CA ALA A 8 -8.95 5.23 1.12
C ALA A 8 -9.02 3.73 0.85
N VAL A 9 -9.68 2.99 1.74
CA VAL A 9 -9.92 1.55 1.59
C VAL A 9 -11.38 1.33 1.24
N ALA A 10 -11.64 0.79 0.05
CA ALA A 10 -12.99 0.48 -0.43
C ALA A 10 -12.98 -0.79 -1.29
N PRO A 11 -14.09 -1.54 -1.35
CA PRO A 11 -14.20 -2.75 -2.18
C PRO A 11 -14.52 -2.41 -3.65
N LEU A 12 -13.80 -1.46 -4.25
CA LEU A 12 -13.96 -1.07 -5.65
C LEU A 12 -13.05 -1.93 -6.55
N ALA A 13 -13.61 -2.45 -7.63
CA ALA A 13 -12.89 -3.24 -8.63
C ALA A 13 -12.34 -2.38 -9.79
N GLU A 14 -12.98 -1.23 -10.03
CA GLU A 14 -12.64 -0.26 -11.07
C GLU A 14 -12.77 1.14 -10.46
N GLY A 15 -11.97 2.07 -10.97
CA GLY A 15 -12.05 3.48 -10.67
C GLY A 15 -13.22 4.17 -11.38
N PHE A 16 -13.42 5.44 -11.06
CA PHE A 16 -14.44 6.25 -11.73
C PHE A 16 -14.10 7.74 -11.67
N PHE A 17 -14.71 8.48 -12.59
CA PHE A 17 -14.67 9.93 -12.62
C PHE A 17 -16.03 10.46 -12.19
N TRP A 18 -16.05 11.26 -11.13
CA TRP A 18 -17.23 11.96 -10.66
C TRP A 18 -17.08 13.44 -11.00
N GLN A 19 -18.02 13.99 -11.77
CA GLN A 19 -18.01 15.39 -12.17
C GLN A 19 -19.39 16.00 -11.96
N GLU A 20 -19.44 17.08 -11.22
CA GLU A 20 -20.62 17.93 -11.04
C GLU A 20 -20.24 19.35 -11.47
N PRO A 21 -20.46 19.70 -12.75
CA PRO A 21 -20.03 20.99 -13.30
C PRO A 21 -20.68 22.19 -12.61
N GLU A 22 -21.93 22.03 -12.17
CA GLU A 22 -22.72 23.08 -11.49
C GLU A 22 -22.13 23.44 -10.12
N GLU A 23 -21.59 22.45 -9.41
CA GLU A 23 -20.96 22.63 -8.09
C GLU A 23 -19.42 22.77 -8.17
N GLN A 24 -18.85 22.72 -9.38
CA GLN A 24 -17.39 22.71 -9.62
C GLN A 24 -16.66 21.60 -8.86
N ILE A 25 -17.31 20.44 -8.72
CA ILE A 25 -16.74 19.26 -8.05
C ILE A 25 -16.24 18.30 -9.13
N ALA A 26 -14.99 17.86 -9.01
CA ALA A 26 -14.41 16.80 -9.81
C ALA A 26 -13.58 15.88 -8.91
N ILE A 27 -13.88 14.59 -8.92
CA ILE A 27 -13.16 13.57 -8.15
C ILE A 27 -12.79 12.43 -9.09
N GLU A 28 -11.51 12.05 -9.08
CA GLU A 28 -11.02 10.87 -9.78
C GLU A 28 -10.68 9.80 -8.76
N PHE A 29 -11.35 8.66 -8.85
CA PHE A 29 -11.04 7.48 -8.05
C PHE A 29 -10.22 6.54 -8.90
N VAL A 30 -8.98 6.28 -8.48
CA VAL A 30 -8.08 5.32 -9.13
C VAL A 30 -7.83 4.15 -8.21
N THR A 31 -8.00 2.94 -8.74
CA THR A 31 -7.80 1.67 -8.04
C THR A 31 -6.46 1.03 -8.40
N GLU A 32 -6.03 0.01 -7.65
CA GLU A 32 -4.81 -0.73 -7.99
C GLU A 32 -4.91 -1.49 -9.33
N THR A 33 -6.13 -1.82 -9.76
CA THR A 33 -6.41 -2.44 -11.06
C THR A 33 -5.91 -1.55 -12.20
N GLU A 34 -6.20 -0.24 -12.14
CA GLU A 34 -5.68 0.74 -13.11
C GLU A 34 -4.21 1.03 -12.89
N LEU A 35 -3.79 1.24 -11.63
CA LEU A 35 -2.42 1.63 -11.31
C LEU A 35 -1.38 0.57 -11.72
N PHE A 36 -1.72 -0.72 -11.57
CA PHE A 36 -0.84 -1.85 -11.87
C PHE A 36 -1.24 -2.63 -13.13
N ALA A 37 -2.23 -2.16 -13.89
CA ALA A 37 -2.78 -2.85 -15.07
C ALA A 37 -3.12 -4.34 -14.79
N THR A 38 -3.70 -4.61 -13.62
CA THR A 38 -4.06 -5.97 -13.21
C THR A 38 -5.51 -6.28 -13.55
N SER A 39 -5.87 -7.55 -13.73
CA SER A 39 -7.28 -7.91 -13.95
C SER A 39 -8.11 -7.66 -12.68
N PRO A 40 -9.38 -7.22 -12.81
CA PRO A 40 -10.29 -7.09 -11.67
C PRO A 40 -10.47 -8.47 -11.02
N THR A 41 -9.83 -8.66 -9.87
CA THR A 41 -10.03 -9.86 -9.06
C THR A 41 -10.97 -9.51 -7.92
N ALA A 42 -11.99 -10.33 -7.70
CA ALA A 42 -12.84 -10.18 -6.53
C ALA A 42 -11.93 -10.26 -5.29
N ARG A 43 -11.70 -9.10 -4.65
CA ARG A 43 -10.97 -9.02 -3.38
C ARG A 43 -11.79 -9.76 -2.33
N ARG A 44 -11.59 -11.07 -2.24
CA ARG A 44 -11.84 -11.78 -1.00
C ARG A 44 -11.01 -11.04 0.04
N ARG A 45 -11.70 -10.56 1.09
CA ARG A 45 -11.11 -10.02 2.30
C ARG A 45 -10.17 -11.11 2.85
N ARG A 46 -8.94 -11.17 2.34
CA ARG A 46 -7.93 -12.08 2.85
C ARG A 46 -7.68 -11.57 4.26
N LYS A 47 -8.12 -12.37 5.24
CA LYS A 47 -7.59 -12.31 6.59
C LYS A 47 -6.08 -12.11 6.42
N GLN A 48 -5.61 -11.04 7.02
CA GLN A 48 -4.21 -10.72 7.20
C GLN A 48 -3.54 -11.97 7.78
N GLU A 49 -2.87 -12.73 6.93
CA GLU A 49 -1.95 -13.83 7.23
C GLU A 49 -1.57 -14.48 5.89
N GLN A 50 -0.72 -13.79 5.13
CA GLN A 50 0.18 -14.52 4.25
C GLN A 50 1.38 -14.86 5.10
N VAL A 51 1.47 -16.14 5.46
CA VAL A 51 2.69 -16.77 5.95
C VAL A 51 3.77 -16.44 4.93
N SER A 52 4.63 -15.49 5.29
CA SER A 52 5.81 -15.12 4.53
C SER A 52 6.79 -16.28 4.57
N ASP A 53 7.09 -16.86 3.41
CA ASP A 53 8.15 -17.85 3.22
C ASP A 53 9.45 -17.31 3.84
N VAL A 54 9.93 -17.94 4.91
CA VAL A 54 11.07 -17.49 5.72
C VAL A 54 12.32 -17.23 4.85
N ASN A 55 12.50 -18.03 3.79
CA ASN A 55 13.63 -17.89 2.88
C ASN A 55 13.55 -16.63 1.99
N ALA A 56 12.35 -16.16 1.63
CA ALA A 56 12.17 -14.93 0.86
C ALA A 56 12.45 -13.69 1.74
N LEU A 57 11.99 -13.71 2.99
CA LEU A 57 12.27 -12.64 3.96
C LEU A 57 13.77 -12.47 4.24
N ILE A 58 14.50 -13.57 4.41
CA ILE A 58 15.95 -13.52 4.68
C ILE A 58 16.70 -12.92 3.49
N LYS A 59 16.26 -13.22 2.26
CA LYS A 59 16.88 -12.68 1.06
C LYS A 59 16.63 -11.18 0.93
N ASP A 60 15.38 -10.74 1.12
CA ASP A 60 15.02 -9.31 1.03
C ASP A 60 15.74 -8.46 2.08
N LEU A 61 15.97 -8.99 3.29
CA LEU A 61 16.72 -8.30 4.33
C LEU A 61 18.22 -8.14 4.01
N SER A 62 18.79 -9.05 3.21
CA SER A 62 20.21 -8.99 2.82
C SER A 62 20.50 -8.00 1.69
N GLU A 63 19.47 -7.60 0.94
CA GLU A 63 19.57 -6.62 -0.15
C GLU A 63 19.23 -5.19 0.32
N LEU A 64 18.78 -5.04 1.56
CA LEU A 64 18.30 -3.78 2.11
C LEU A 64 19.44 -2.84 2.52
N LYS A 65 19.36 -1.59 2.08
CA LYS A 65 20.30 -0.53 2.43
C LYS A 65 19.69 0.40 3.48
N GLU A 66 20.55 1.04 4.27
CA GLU A 66 20.12 2.08 5.19
C GLU A 66 19.35 3.17 4.45
N GLY A 67 18.16 3.51 4.95
CA GLY A 67 17.26 4.50 4.37
C GLY A 67 16.18 3.93 3.45
N ASP A 68 16.24 2.66 3.06
CA ASP A 68 15.24 2.03 2.20
C ASP A 68 13.85 2.00 2.88
N PRO A 69 12.76 2.21 2.12
CA PRO A 69 11.41 2.18 2.66
C PRO A 69 11.02 0.76 3.07
N VAL A 70 10.50 0.62 4.28
CA VAL A 70 10.01 -0.64 4.85
C VAL A 70 8.58 -0.48 5.35
N VAL A 71 7.83 -1.58 5.39
CA VAL A 71 6.45 -1.57 5.91
C VAL A 71 6.36 -2.52 7.09
N HIS A 72 6.04 -1.98 8.26
CA HIS A 72 5.78 -2.77 9.46
C HIS A 72 4.29 -3.03 9.60
N VAL A 73 3.91 -4.30 9.83
CA VAL A 73 2.51 -4.75 9.88
C VAL A 73 1.63 -3.95 10.87
N ASN A 74 2.21 -3.54 12.00
CA ASN A 74 1.49 -2.78 13.04
C ASN A 74 1.69 -1.25 12.97
N HIS A 75 2.68 -0.76 12.21
CA HIS A 75 3.12 0.65 12.30
C HIS A 75 3.16 1.37 10.95
N GLY A 76 2.89 0.69 9.84
CA GLY A 76 2.89 1.31 8.51
C GLY A 76 4.30 1.52 7.95
N ILE A 77 4.47 2.60 7.18
CA ILE A 77 5.69 2.86 6.40
C ILE A 77 6.78 3.46 7.30
N GLY A 78 8.00 2.94 7.21
CA GLY A 78 9.20 3.44 7.89
C GLY A 78 10.44 3.35 7.00
N ARG A 79 11.60 3.67 7.57
CA ARG A 79 12.91 3.50 6.91
C ARG A 79 13.77 2.53 7.69
N TYR A 80 14.51 1.68 6.99
CA TYR A 80 15.47 0.81 7.63
C TYR A 80 16.67 1.59 8.15
N VAL A 81 17.03 1.35 9.41
CA VAL A 81 18.10 2.07 10.12
C VAL A 81 19.29 1.17 10.45
N GLY A 82 19.40 0.01 9.79
CA GLY A 82 20.41 -1.00 10.11
C GLY A 82 20.01 -1.94 11.26
N LEU A 83 20.92 -2.85 11.60
CA LEU A 83 20.76 -3.77 12.72
C LEU A 83 21.37 -3.17 13.98
N MET A 84 20.66 -3.28 15.11
CA MET A 84 21.16 -2.88 16.42
C MET A 84 21.20 -4.11 17.34
N ASN A 85 22.35 -4.34 17.99
CA ASN A 85 22.44 -5.34 19.05
C ASN A 85 21.74 -4.79 20.30
N ILE A 86 20.82 -5.57 20.86
CA ILE A 86 20.18 -5.29 22.14
C ILE A 86 20.81 -6.21 23.17
N ASP A 87 21.47 -5.65 24.18
CA ASP A 87 21.82 -6.38 25.39
C ASP A 87 20.57 -6.51 26.26
N LEU A 88 20.27 -7.74 26.68
CA LEU A 88 19.15 -8.12 27.54
C LEU A 88 19.63 -8.36 28.96
#